data_AF-A0A1L9T8W7-F1
#
_entry.id   AF-A0A1L9T8W7-F1
#
_cell.length_a   1.000
_cell.length_b   1.000
_cell.length_c   1.000
_cell.angle_alpha   90.00
_cell.angle_beta   90.00
_cell.angle_gamma   90.00
#
_symmetry.space_group_name_H-M   'P 1'
#
loop_
_entity.id
_entity.type
_entity.pdbx_description
1 polymer ?
#
loop_
_entity_poly.entity_id
_entity_poly.type
_entity_poly.pdbx_seq_one_letter_code
_entity_poly.pdbx_strand_id
1 'polypeptide(L)'
;MAFGLPAGQLSQSPNIHSWWDTAKLQEIESFKAQCNDLTLRILPCFAVHMGLPASLFPLKFMKYPKMSAKPAGSDGVDARLSPHTDWGTLTLLFNETPGLEVRDPGNSWHDVPVIPGGIVVNIGDALSFWTGRKLKSTMHRISWEKVPFDQDRYSIPYFAQPSFVTN
;
A
#
# COMPACT_ATOMS: atom_id res chain seq x y z
N MET A 1 -0.31 3.27 -10.96
CA MET A 1 -1.69 2.79 -11.19
C MET A 1 -2.16 2.12 -9.91
N ALA A 2 -3.36 2.43 -9.42
CA ALA A 2 -4.03 1.59 -8.43
C ALA A 2 -4.61 0.35 -9.13
N PHE A 3 -5.02 -0.68 -8.39
CA PHE A 3 -5.89 -1.72 -8.96
C PHE A 3 -7.15 -1.07 -9.56
N GLY A 4 -7.46 -1.39 -10.82
CA GLY A 4 -8.63 -0.87 -11.53
C GLY A 4 -8.29 0.19 -12.60
N LEU A 5 -9.22 1.11 -12.81
CA LEU A 5 -9.10 2.17 -13.82
C LEU A 5 -8.06 3.24 -13.43
N PRO A 6 -7.57 4.04 -14.40
CA PRO A 6 -6.88 5.29 -14.14
C PRO A 6 -7.53 6.09 -13.01
N ALA A 7 -6.71 6.75 -12.20
CA ALA A 7 -7.20 7.44 -11.02
C ALA A 7 -8.21 8.55 -11.41
N GLY A 8 -9.37 8.58 -10.76
CA GLY A 8 -10.46 9.51 -11.08
C GLY A 8 -11.41 9.05 -12.20
N GLN A 9 -11.13 7.93 -12.88
CA GLN A 9 -12.00 7.41 -13.92
C GLN A 9 -13.10 6.52 -13.33
N LEU A 10 -14.36 6.86 -13.61
CA LEU A 10 -15.51 6.08 -13.18
C LEU A 10 -15.61 4.76 -13.92
N SER A 11 -15.89 3.69 -13.17
CA SER A 11 -16.19 2.38 -13.76
C SER A 11 -17.56 2.38 -14.39
N GLN A 12 -17.61 1.99 -15.67
CA GLN A 12 -18.83 1.77 -16.46
C GLN A 12 -19.22 0.29 -16.47
N SER A 13 -18.62 -0.53 -15.61
CA SER A 13 -18.90 -1.96 -15.58
C SER A 13 -20.37 -2.20 -15.17
N PRO A 14 -21.14 -2.98 -15.95
CA PRO A 14 -22.51 -3.32 -15.58
C PRO A 14 -22.58 -4.26 -14.36
N ASN A 15 -21.44 -4.79 -13.91
CA ASN A 15 -21.34 -5.71 -12.78
C ASN A 15 -21.10 -4.99 -11.43
N ILE A 16 -21.24 -3.67 -11.37
CA ILE A 16 -21.16 -2.93 -10.11
C ILE A 16 -22.47 -3.12 -9.35
N HIS A 17 -22.37 -3.60 -8.11
CA HIS A 17 -23.54 -3.79 -7.24
C HIS A 17 -24.28 -2.48 -7.04
N SER A 18 -25.62 -2.51 -7.05
CA SER A 18 -26.51 -1.32 -7.01
C SER A 18 -26.32 -0.42 -5.78
N TRP A 19 -25.65 -0.91 -4.73
CA TRP A 19 -25.25 -0.11 -3.58
C TRP A 19 -24.25 1.01 -3.93
N TRP A 20 -23.40 0.80 -4.94
CA TRP A 20 -22.45 1.77 -5.47
C TRP A 20 -23.12 2.64 -6.54
N ASP A 21 -23.92 3.60 -6.09
CA ASP A 21 -24.46 4.62 -6.98
C ASP A 21 -23.35 5.53 -7.55
N THR A 22 -23.73 6.37 -8.53
CA THR A 22 -22.80 7.26 -9.21
C THR A 22 -22.07 8.21 -8.27
N ALA A 23 -22.73 8.70 -7.21
CA ALA A 23 -22.12 9.63 -6.27
C ALA A 23 -21.03 8.95 -5.44
N LYS A 24 -21.30 7.75 -4.90
CA LYS A 24 -20.29 6.95 -4.17
C LYS A 24 -19.11 6.57 -5.06
N LEU A 25 -19.38 6.22 -6.32
CA LEU A 25 -18.33 5.92 -7.30
C LEU A 25 -17.46 7.16 -7.59
N GLN A 26 -18.06 8.35 -7.70
CA GLN A 26 -17.32 9.60 -7.87
C GLN A 26 -16.46 9.94 -6.65
N GLU A 27 -16.99 9.72 -5.45
CA GLU A 27 -16.27 9.96 -4.20
C GLU A 27 -15.03 9.05 -4.10
N ILE A 28 -15.19 7.74 -4.27
CA ILE A 28 -14.07 6.80 -4.14
C ILE A 28 -13.01 7.00 -5.24
N GLU A 29 -13.42 7.34 -6.46
CA GLU A 29 -12.47 7.62 -7.54
C GLU A 29 -11.74 8.95 -7.35
N SER A 30 -12.40 9.96 -6.79
CA SER A 30 -11.75 11.22 -6.38
C SER A 30 -10.72 10.97 -5.29
N PHE A 31 -11.06 10.19 -4.27
CA PHE A 31 -10.13 9.77 -3.22
C PHE A 31 -8.91 9.02 -3.80
N LYS A 32 -9.12 8.09 -4.73
CA LYS A 32 -8.03 7.38 -5.43
C LYS A 32 -7.14 8.34 -6.22
N ALA A 33 -7.70 9.34 -6.89
CA ALA A 33 -6.94 10.38 -7.61
C ALA A 33 -6.05 11.17 -6.65
N GLN A 34 -6.59 11.63 -5.53
CA GLN A 34 -5.82 12.36 -4.52
C GLN A 34 -4.67 11.51 -3.93
N CYS A 35 -4.93 10.23 -3.66
CA CYS A 35 -3.91 9.28 -3.22
C CYS A 35 -2.80 9.10 -4.26
N ASN A 36 -3.16 8.98 -5.55
CA ASN A 36 -2.20 8.90 -6.64
C ASN A 36 -1.34 10.17 -6.73
N ASP A 37 -1.95 11.35 -6.66
CA ASP A 37 -1.24 12.62 -6.72
C ASP A 37 -0.31 12.82 -5.52
N LEU A 38 -0.71 12.38 -4.33
CA LEU A 38 0.15 12.36 -3.16
C LEU A 38 1.34 11.41 -3.35
N THR A 39 1.10 10.21 -3.86
CA THR A 39 2.15 9.22 -4.18
C THR A 39 3.18 9.82 -5.14
N LEU A 40 2.73 10.46 -6.23
CA LEU A 40 3.60 11.08 -7.23
C LEU A 40 4.39 12.27 -6.69
N ARG A 41 3.93 12.90 -5.60
CA ARG A 41 4.70 13.95 -4.89
C ARG A 41 5.72 13.36 -3.92
N ILE A 42 5.42 12.23 -3.28
CA ILE A 42 6.31 11.56 -2.31
C ILE A 42 7.48 10.86 -3.00
N LEU A 43 7.24 10.14 -4.11
CA LEU A 43 8.28 9.34 -4.77
C LEU A 43 9.54 10.14 -5.15
N PRO A 44 9.44 11.34 -5.76
CA PRO A 44 10.60 12.18 -6.04
C PRO A 44 11.42 12.53 -4.80
N CYS A 45 10.80 12.68 -3.62
CA CYS A 45 11.52 12.98 -2.37
C CYS A 45 12.50 11.86 -2.01
N PHE A 46 12.11 10.60 -2.19
CA PHE A 46 13.03 9.47 -1.99
C PHE A 46 14.19 9.49 -2.98
N ALA A 47 13.95 9.87 -4.24
CA ALA A 47 14.99 9.90 -5.26
C ALA A 47 16.01 10.98 -4.91
N VAL A 48 15.54 12.18 -4.58
CA VAL A 48 16.37 13.31 -4.15
C VAL A 48 17.18 12.93 -2.90
N HIS A 49 16.55 12.32 -1.89
CA HIS A 49 17.25 11.86 -0.68
C HIS A 49 18.38 10.88 -0.99
N MET A 50 18.21 10.04 -2.02
CA MET A 50 19.21 9.08 -2.47
C MET A 50 20.27 9.67 -3.42
N GLY A 51 20.22 10.97 -3.72
CA GLY A 51 21.11 11.62 -4.68
C GLY A 51 20.80 11.26 -6.14
N LEU A 52 19.56 10.89 -6.43
CA LEU A 52 19.08 10.46 -7.75
C LEU A 52 18.17 11.53 -8.37
N PRO A 53 18.00 11.54 -9.71
CA PRO A 53 17.06 12.43 -10.36
C PRO A 53 15.63 12.24 -9.84
N ALA A 54 14.92 13.34 -9.56
CA ALA A 54 13.54 13.35 -9.07
C ALA A 54 12.56 12.53 -9.94
N SER A 55 12.87 12.38 -11.23
CA SER A 55 12.10 11.62 -12.21
C SER A 55 12.43 10.12 -12.28
N LEU A 56 13.21 9.58 -11.35
CA LEU A 56 13.72 8.20 -11.46
C LEU A 56 12.67 7.10 -11.23
N PHE A 57 11.59 7.35 -10.48
CA PHE A 57 10.65 6.31 -10.06
C PHE A 57 9.40 6.02 -10.93
N PRO A 58 9.34 6.26 -12.27
CA PRO A 58 8.20 5.80 -13.08
C PRO A 58 8.32 4.36 -13.63
N LEU A 59 9.35 3.59 -13.27
CA LEU A 59 9.67 2.30 -13.91
C LEU A 59 9.15 1.08 -13.16
N LYS A 60 8.91 -0.04 -13.86
CA LYS A 60 8.57 -1.35 -13.29
C LYS A 60 9.69 -2.35 -13.57
N PHE A 61 10.43 -2.77 -12.54
CA PHE A 61 11.32 -3.93 -12.62
C PHE A 61 10.73 -5.11 -11.83
N MET A 62 10.43 -6.21 -12.53
CA MET A 62 9.92 -7.45 -11.93
C MET A 62 10.85 -8.61 -12.29
N LYS A 63 11.49 -9.21 -11.29
CA LYS A 63 12.26 -10.46 -11.45
C LYS A 63 11.60 -11.57 -10.65
N TYR A 64 11.01 -12.54 -11.34
CA TYR A 64 10.57 -13.79 -10.75
C TYR A 64 11.71 -14.82 -10.85
N PRO A 65 12.33 -15.26 -9.75
CA PRO A 65 13.36 -16.29 -9.78
C PRO A 65 12.77 -17.64 -10.23
N LYS A 66 13.58 -18.48 -10.89
CA LYS A 66 13.18 -19.87 -11.21
C LYS A 66 12.89 -20.62 -9.90
N MET A 67 11.72 -21.23 -9.80
CA MET A 67 11.34 -22.11 -8.69
C MET A 67 11.34 -23.57 -9.18
N SER A 68 11.87 -24.49 -8.38
CA SER A 68 11.88 -25.94 -8.66
C SER A 68 10.57 -26.64 -8.26
N ALA A 69 9.72 -25.98 -7.47
CA ALA A 69 8.40 -26.46 -7.07
C ALA A 69 7.46 -25.28 -6.80
N LYS A 70 6.15 -25.54 -6.81
CA LYS A 70 5.11 -24.57 -6.41
C LYS A 70 5.19 -24.34 -4.90
N PRO A 71 5.04 -23.11 -4.39
CA PRO A 71 4.97 -22.86 -2.95
C PRO A 71 3.82 -23.66 -2.34
N ALA A 72 4.09 -24.38 -1.25
CA ALA A 72 3.04 -24.99 -0.45
C ALA A 72 2.08 -23.90 0.05
N GLY A 73 0.78 -24.20 0.03
CA GLY A 73 -0.30 -23.21 0.18
C GLY A 73 -0.25 -22.38 1.45
N SER A 74 -0.86 -21.20 1.41
CA SER A 74 -1.18 -20.42 2.60
C SER A 74 -2.41 -21.04 3.27
N ASP A 75 -2.19 -21.79 4.33
CA ASP A 75 -3.24 -22.38 5.17
C ASP A 75 -4.01 -21.24 5.88
N GLY A 76 -5.18 -20.89 5.35
CA GLY A 76 -6.33 -20.34 6.07
C GLY A 76 -6.20 -18.99 6.81
N VAL A 77 -5.04 -18.37 6.89
CA VAL A 77 -4.85 -17.05 7.52
C VAL A 77 -4.78 -15.99 6.42
N ASP A 78 -5.62 -14.96 6.51
CA ASP A 78 -5.56 -13.82 5.59
C ASP A 78 -4.15 -13.21 5.65
N ALA A 79 -3.40 -13.35 4.56
CA ALA A 79 -2.02 -12.88 4.43
C ALA A 79 -1.87 -11.37 4.67
N ARG A 80 -2.99 -10.62 4.64
CA ARG A 80 -3.05 -9.18 4.91
C ARG A 80 -3.16 -8.84 6.39
N LEU A 81 -3.42 -9.82 7.26
CA LEU A 81 -3.58 -9.62 8.71
C LEU A 81 -2.46 -10.28 9.52
N SER A 82 -1.78 -11.27 8.94
CA SER A 82 -0.53 -11.82 9.48
C SER A 82 0.66 -10.89 9.21
N PRO A 83 1.80 -11.04 9.91
CA PRO A 83 3.00 -10.27 9.61
C PRO A 83 3.39 -10.38 8.13
N HIS A 84 3.34 -9.25 7.41
CA HIS A 84 3.63 -9.21 5.99
C HIS A 84 4.29 -7.88 5.58
N THR A 85 4.78 -7.86 4.34
CA THR A 85 5.18 -6.65 3.63
C THR A 85 4.20 -6.37 2.51
N ASP A 86 4.02 -5.09 2.19
CA ASP A 86 3.13 -4.70 1.09
C ASP A 86 3.78 -4.95 -0.27
N TRP A 87 2.99 -5.51 -1.18
CA TRP A 87 3.37 -5.54 -2.59
C TRP A 87 3.20 -4.15 -3.21
N GLY A 88 4.08 -3.82 -4.15
CA GLY A 88 4.02 -2.54 -4.88
C GLY A 88 5.04 -1.52 -4.38
N THR A 89 4.78 -0.24 -4.65
CA THR A 89 5.76 0.84 -4.46
C THR A 89 5.60 1.51 -3.09
N LEU A 90 4.39 1.99 -2.78
CA LEU A 90 4.03 2.62 -1.51
C LEU A 90 2.62 2.20 -1.11
N THR A 91 2.35 2.16 0.18
CA THR A 91 0.99 2.07 0.73
C THR A 91 0.68 3.35 1.50
N LEU A 92 -0.46 3.95 1.18
CA LEU A 92 -1.05 5.04 1.98
C LEU A 92 -2.17 4.43 2.80
N LEU A 93 -1.99 4.33 4.11
CA LEU A 93 -2.97 3.78 5.02
C LEU A 93 -3.64 4.91 5.79
N PHE A 94 -4.97 4.93 5.68
CA PHE A 94 -5.86 5.83 6.39
C PHE A 94 -6.51 5.02 7.51
N ASN A 95 -6.17 5.31 8.76
CA ASN A 95 -6.70 4.60 9.92
C ASN A 95 -7.12 5.58 11.01
N GLU A 96 -8.23 5.27 11.67
CA GLU A 96 -8.79 6.09 12.76
C GLU A 96 -8.67 5.40 14.12
N THR A 97 -8.19 4.16 14.13
CA THR A 97 -8.11 3.31 15.33
C THR A 97 -6.71 2.71 15.49
N PRO A 98 -6.29 2.45 16.74
CA PRO A 98 -4.99 1.87 17.05
C PRO A 98 -4.91 0.39 16.64
N GLY A 99 -3.74 -0.20 16.88
CA GLY A 99 -3.49 -1.63 16.67
C GLY A 99 -2.59 -1.97 15.49
N LEU A 100 -2.15 -0.98 14.70
CA LEU A 100 -1.10 -1.22 13.70
C LEU A 100 0.28 -1.22 14.39
N GLU A 101 1.07 -2.26 14.13
CA GLU A 101 2.46 -2.34 14.54
C GLU A 101 3.37 -2.50 13.33
N VAL A 102 4.55 -1.89 13.38
CA VAL A 102 5.62 -2.03 12.38
C VAL A 102 6.86 -2.65 13.03
N ARG A 103 7.61 -3.44 12.27
CA ARG A 103 8.84 -4.08 12.75
C ARG A 103 10.07 -3.31 12.27
N ASP A 104 10.94 -2.94 13.19
CA ASP A 104 12.20 -2.29 12.88
C ASP A 104 13.27 -3.28 12.35
N PRO A 105 14.45 -2.79 11.90
CA PRO A 105 15.55 -3.66 11.48
C PRO A 105 16.14 -4.53 12.59
N GLY A 106 15.92 -4.19 13.87
CA GLY A 106 16.30 -4.97 15.04
C GLY A 106 15.28 -6.07 15.40
N ASN A 107 14.24 -6.26 14.59
CA ASN A 107 13.12 -7.18 14.82
C ASN A 107 12.21 -6.84 16.01
N SER A 108 12.24 -5.59 16.47
CA SER A 108 11.31 -5.10 17.50
C SER A 108 10.05 -4.54 16.87
N TRP A 109 8.91 -4.82 17.47
CA TRP A 109 7.60 -4.29 17.05
C TRP A 109 7.34 -2.96 17.75
N HIS A 110 6.88 -1.98 16.97
CA HIS A 110 6.58 -0.63 17.42
C HIS A 110 5.17 -0.25 17.03
N ASP A 111 4.46 0.42 17.93
CA ASP A 111 3.13 0.95 17.65
C ASP A 111 3.21 2.09 16.66
N VAL A 112 2.30 2.07 15.68
CA VAL A 112 2.06 3.24 14.84
C VAL A 112 0.97 4.09 15.49
N PRO A 113 1.29 5.33 15.90
CA PRO A 113 0.29 6.20 16.53
C PRO A 113 -0.81 6.57 15.54
N VAL A 114 -2.03 6.67 16.04
CA VAL A 114 -3.14 7.27 15.27
C VAL A 114 -3.02 8.79 15.39
N ILE A 115 -2.78 9.44 14.27
CA ILE A 115 -2.72 10.90 14.19
C ILE A 115 -3.99 11.36 13.47
N PRO A 116 -4.85 12.19 14.07
CA PRO A 116 -6.03 12.74 13.39
C PRO A 116 -5.65 13.45 12.09
N GLY A 117 -6.25 13.02 10.97
CA GLY A 117 -5.91 13.50 9.63
C GLY A 117 -4.55 13.04 9.11
N GLY A 118 -3.84 12.19 9.85
CA GLY A 118 -2.56 11.61 9.47
C GLY A 118 -2.72 10.46 8.48
N ILE A 119 -1.68 10.24 7.68
CA ILE A 119 -1.59 9.14 6.71
C ILE A 119 -0.32 8.36 7.05
N VAL A 120 -0.47 7.06 7.27
CA VAL A 120 0.68 6.17 7.44
C VAL A 120 1.19 5.81 6.04
N VAL A 121 2.49 6.04 5.80
CA VAL A 121 3.13 5.74 4.51
C VAL A 121 4.11 4.59 4.69
N ASN A 122 3.80 3.44 4.10
CA ASN A 122 4.70 2.28 4.09
C ASN A 122 5.44 2.19 2.74
N ILE A 123 6.71 1.82 2.81
CA ILE A 123 7.48 1.41 1.64
C ILE A 123 7.07 -0.02 1.28
N GLY A 124 6.75 -0.24 0.00
CA GLY A 124 6.45 -1.57 -0.54
C GLY A 124 7.66 -2.27 -1.14
N ASP A 125 7.48 -3.54 -1.47
CA ASP A 125 8.53 -4.43 -1.95
C ASP A 125 9.20 -3.97 -3.25
N ALA A 126 8.46 -3.34 -4.17
CA ALA A 126 8.99 -2.87 -5.45
C ALA A 126 9.99 -1.72 -5.24
N LEU A 127 9.64 -0.73 -4.41
CA LEU A 127 10.53 0.40 -4.11
C LEU A 127 11.75 -0.06 -3.31
N SER A 128 11.55 -0.96 -2.35
CA SER A 128 12.66 -1.61 -1.64
C SER A 128 13.62 -2.31 -2.61
N PHE A 129 13.09 -3.05 -3.58
CA PHE A 129 13.91 -3.71 -4.58
C PHE A 129 14.68 -2.72 -5.47
N TRP A 130 14.01 -1.71 -6.04
CA TRP A 130 14.66 -0.74 -6.95
C TRP A 130 15.74 0.08 -6.28
N THR A 131 15.59 0.35 -4.98
CA THR A 131 16.59 1.07 -4.20
C THR A 131 17.73 0.19 -3.71
N GLY A 132 17.81 -1.07 -4.17
CA GLY A 132 18.83 -2.01 -3.70
C GLY A 132 18.68 -2.33 -2.22
N ARG A 133 17.45 -2.33 -1.70
CA ARG A 133 17.09 -2.50 -0.29
C ARG A 133 17.65 -1.39 0.62
N LYS A 134 17.97 -0.21 0.09
CA LYS A 134 18.30 0.98 0.90
C LYS A 134 17.06 1.51 1.61
N LEU A 135 15.93 1.57 0.91
CA LEU A 135 14.62 1.70 1.52
C LEU A 135 14.12 0.29 1.86
N LYS A 136 13.65 0.07 3.07
CA LYS A 136 13.16 -1.24 3.52
C LYS A 136 11.66 -1.32 3.37
N SER A 137 11.18 -2.42 2.81
CA SER A 137 9.76 -2.74 2.85
C SER A 137 9.34 -2.98 4.29
N THR A 138 8.35 -2.23 4.78
CA THR A 138 8.02 -2.20 6.20
C THR A 138 7.18 -3.43 6.55
N MET A 139 7.75 -4.35 7.32
CA MET A 139 7.01 -5.46 7.91
C MET A 139 6.02 -4.91 8.92
N HIS A 140 4.75 -5.26 8.80
CA HIS A 140 3.70 -4.74 9.68
C HIS A 140 2.64 -5.80 9.99
N ARG A 141 1.88 -5.59 11.07
CA ARG A 141 0.80 -6.46 11.53
C ARG A 141 -0.28 -5.69 12.27
N ILE A 142 -1.43 -6.35 12.49
CA ILE A 142 -2.41 -5.90 13.48
C ILE A 142 -2.17 -6.63 14.80
N SER A 143 -2.04 -5.86 15.87
CA SER A 143 -1.99 -6.32 17.25
C SER A 143 -3.39 -6.28 17.84
N TRP A 144 -4.09 -7.42 17.85
CA TRP A 144 -5.47 -7.53 18.35
C TRP A 144 -5.62 -7.17 19.82
N GLU A 145 -4.57 -7.31 20.63
CA GLU A 145 -4.53 -6.86 22.02
C GLU A 145 -4.65 -5.33 22.17
N LYS A 146 -4.30 -4.59 21.11
CA LYS A 146 -4.29 -3.11 21.07
C LYS A 146 -5.44 -2.53 20.24
N VAL A 147 -6.26 -3.39 19.63
CA VAL A 147 -7.50 -2.96 18.98
C VAL A 147 -8.59 -2.86 20.06
N PRO A 148 -9.35 -1.75 20.15
CA PRO A 148 -10.45 -1.65 21.09
C PRO A 148 -11.47 -2.77 20.84
N PHE A 149 -11.88 -3.48 21.89
CA PHE A 149 -12.78 -4.64 21.77
C PHE A 149 -14.26 -4.24 21.60
N ASP A 150 -14.59 -3.00 21.98
CA ASP A 150 -15.94 -2.44 22.02
C ASP A 150 -16.22 -1.47 20.86
N GLN A 151 -15.30 -1.39 19.88
CA GLN A 151 -15.42 -0.48 18.74
C GLN A 151 -14.98 -1.16 17.45
N ASP A 152 -15.62 -0.77 16.35
CA ASP A 152 -15.19 -1.18 15.03
C ASP A 152 -13.86 -0.52 14.65
N ARG A 153 -12.97 -1.30 14.04
CA ARG A 153 -11.73 -0.80 13.44
C ARG A 153 -11.92 -0.59 11.94
N TYR A 154 -12.00 0.67 11.53
CA TYR A 154 -11.98 1.06 10.13
C TYR A 154 -10.58 1.48 9.67
N SER A 155 -10.16 0.96 8.52
CA SER A 155 -8.96 1.41 7.84
C SER A 155 -9.08 1.21 6.33
N ILE A 156 -8.56 2.16 5.56
CA ILE A 156 -8.56 2.12 4.09
C ILE A 156 -7.10 2.14 3.62
N PRO A 157 -6.56 1.02 3.10
CA PRO A 157 -5.26 1.02 2.45
C PRO A 157 -5.40 1.37 0.97
N TYR A 158 -4.60 2.34 0.49
CA TYR A 158 -4.38 2.61 -0.91
C TYR A 158 -2.99 2.09 -1.33
N PHE A 159 -2.96 1.16 -2.28
CA PHE A 159 -1.72 0.56 -2.77
C PHE A 159 -1.29 1.21 -4.09
N ALA A 160 -0.17 1.93 -4.06
CA ALA A 160 0.45 2.47 -5.25
C ALA A 160 1.27 1.37 -5.94
N GLN A 161 0.86 1.01 -7.17
CA GLN A 161 1.59 0.02 -7.95
C GLN A 161 2.24 0.62 -9.20
N PRO A 162 3.36 0.02 -9.65
CA PRO A 162 3.93 0.31 -10.95
C PRO A 162 2.91 0.01 -12.05
N SER A 163 2.94 0.78 -13.14
CA SER A 163 2.05 0.55 -14.28
C SER A 163 2.25 -0.84 -14.90
N PHE A 164 1.17 -1.45 -15.42
CA PHE A 164 1.23 -2.73 -16.11
C PHE A 164 1.86 -2.66 -17.50
N VAL A 165 1.92 -1.48 -18.12
CA VAL A 165 2.19 -1.31 -19.56
C VAL A 165 3.37 -0.42 -19.92
N THR A 166 4.10 0.14 -18.95
CA THR A 166 5.26 1.01 -19.23
C THR A 166 6.57 0.25 -19.01
N ASN A 167 7.37 0.15 -20.07
CA ASN A 167 8.76 -0.30 -20.10
C ASN A 167 9.71 0.80 -19.62
#